data_AF-A0A358HSR3-F1
#
_entry.id   AF-A0A358HSR3-F1
#
_cell.length_a   1.000
_cell.length_b   1.000
_cell.length_c   1.000
_cell.angle_alpha   90.00
_cell.angle_beta   90.00
_cell.angle_gamma   90.00
#
_symmetry.space_group_name_H-M   'P 1'
#
loop_
_entity.id
_entity.type
_entity.pdbx_description
1 polymer ?
#
loop_
_entity_poly.entity_id
_entity_poly.type
_entity_poly.pdbx_seq_one_letter_code
_entity_poly.pdbx_strand_id
1 'polypeptide(L)'
;MKRSFAIAAVFSTCALIGAATITVATAALDYRPAPVAQIQGLDKITARISTFDVPVGQMAKFGTLQITVDACYRTPPEELPESAGFLKISDVHEDGRESRDELFSGWMFASSPGLSGLEHPVYDVWLKECLNPEDANQTPQAQPAPDGN
;
A
#
# COMPACT_ATOMS: atom_id res chain seq x y z
N MET A 1 -15.96 71.62 34.56
CA MET A 1 -17.00 70.76 35.17
C MET A 1 -18.05 70.43 34.11
N LYS A 2 -18.42 69.14 33.98
CA LYS A 2 -19.57 68.56 33.25
C LYS A 2 -19.56 68.74 31.71
N ARG A 3 -19.12 67.71 30.97
CA ARG A 3 -19.91 66.58 30.38
C ARG A 3 -20.67 67.00 29.11
N SER A 4 -20.34 66.38 27.98
CA SER A 4 -21.31 65.72 27.09
C SER A 4 -20.58 64.93 26.00
N PHE A 5 -20.76 63.61 26.03
CA PHE A 5 -20.48 62.71 24.91
C PHE A 5 -21.61 62.87 23.89
N ALA A 6 -21.26 63.05 22.62
CA ALA A 6 -22.17 62.86 21.51
C ALA A 6 -21.53 61.85 20.54
N ILE A 7 -22.19 60.71 20.42
CA ILE A 7 -21.92 59.64 19.47
C ILE A 7 -22.44 60.14 18.11
N ALA A 8 -21.58 60.16 17.10
CA ALA A 8 -22.00 60.22 15.69
C ALA A 8 -21.32 59.07 14.96
N ALA A 9 -22.14 58.21 14.37
CA ALA A 9 -21.77 57.11 13.49
C ALA A 9 -21.15 57.64 12.18
N VAL A 10 -20.94 56.73 11.22
CA VAL A 10 -20.48 56.85 9.83
C VAL A 10 -18.97 56.74 9.55
N PHE A 11 -18.46 55.95 8.59
CA PHE A 11 -19.07 55.15 7.51
C PHE A 11 -18.27 53.85 7.30
N SER A 12 -19.03 52.82 6.93
CA SER A 12 -18.59 51.51 6.45
C SER A 12 -17.62 51.59 5.27
N THR A 13 -16.45 50.99 5.42
CA THR A 13 -15.70 50.35 4.32
C THR A 13 -15.11 49.04 4.83
N CYS A 14 -15.98 48.03 4.95
CA CYS A 14 -15.53 46.64 5.07
C CYS A 14 -15.01 46.23 3.68
N ALA A 15 -13.69 46.26 3.49
CA ALA A 15 -13.06 45.75 2.29
C ALA A 15 -13.41 44.26 2.15
N LEU A 16 -14.25 43.94 1.16
CA LEU A 16 -14.59 42.57 0.77
C LEU A 16 -13.34 41.92 0.17
N ILE A 17 -12.52 41.29 1.01
CA ILE A 17 -11.58 40.27 0.55
C ILE A 17 -12.44 39.03 0.26
N GLY A 18 -12.81 38.87 -1.01
CA GLY A 18 -13.53 37.70 -1.49
C GLY A 18 -12.72 36.44 -1.17
N ALA A 19 -13.22 35.63 -0.24
CA ALA A 19 -12.67 34.32 0.04
C ALA A 19 -13.04 33.39 -1.13
N ALA A 20 -12.16 33.30 -2.13
CA ALA A 20 -12.24 32.27 -3.14
C ALA A 20 -11.92 30.92 -2.47
N THR A 21 -12.95 30.16 -2.11
CA THR A 21 -12.77 28.80 -1.59
C THR A 21 -12.38 27.88 -2.74
N ILE A 22 -11.10 27.52 -2.81
CA ILE A 22 -10.60 26.50 -3.73
C ILE A 22 -11.06 25.15 -3.17
N THR A 23 -12.05 24.52 -3.81
CA THR A 23 -12.41 23.13 -3.56
C THR A 23 -11.41 22.23 -4.26
N VAL A 24 -10.52 21.59 -3.48
CA VAL A 24 -9.63 20.54 -3.98
C VAL A 24 -10.40 19.22 -3.96
N ALA A 25 -10.57 18.58 -5.12
CA ALA A 25 -11.10 17.22 -5.19
C ALA A 25 -10.03 16.24 -4.71
N THR A 26 -10.33 15.47 -3.66
CA THR A 26 -9.48 14.39 -3.17
C THR A 26 -9.92 13.08 -3.83
N ALA A 27 -9.05 12.47 -4.62
CA ALA A 27 -9.22 11.10 -5.08
C ALA A 27 -8.55 10.17 -4.06
N ALA A 28 -9.34 9.38 -3.35
CA ALA A 28 -8.83 8.32 -2.47
C ALA A 28 -8.84 7.00 -3.25
N LEU A 29 -7.72 6.27 -3.23
CA LEU A 29 -7.67 4.92 -3.82
C LEU A 29 -8.62 3.99 -3.07
N ASP A 30 -9.41 3.25 -3.81
CA ASP A 30 -10.36 2.32 -3.23
C ASP A 30 -9.73 0.95 -2.96
N TYR A 31 -9.11 0.80 -1.79
CA TYR A 31 -8.49 -0.47 -1.42
C TYR A 31 -9.53 -1.53 -1.02
N ARG A 32 -9.55 -2.63 -1.77
CA ARG A 32 -10.42 -3.79 -1.55
C ARG A 32 -9.64 -4.99 -1.02
N PRO A 33 -10.16 -5.70 -0.01
CA PRO A 33 -9.46 -6.85 0.57
C PRO A 33 -9.34 -7.96 -0.48
N ALA A 34 -8.16 -8.59 -0.51
CA ALA A 34 -7.90 -9.74 -1.37
C ALA A 34 -7.47 -10.94 -0.49
N PRO A 35 -7.93 -12.16 -0.79
CA PRO A 35 -7.67 -13.32 0.06
C PRO A 35 -6.24 -13.87 -0.03
N VAL A 36 -5.47 -13.51 -1.06
CA VAL A 36 -4.12 -14.07 -1.31
C VAL A 36 -3.11 -12.95 -1.55
N ALA A 37 -1.96 -13.03 -0.89
CA ALA A 37 -0.79 -12.21 -1.20
C ALA A 37 0.18 -13.00 -2.05
N GLN A 38 0.48 -12.51 -3.26
CA GLN A 38 1.59 -13.00 -4.05
C GLN A 38 2.86 -12.25 -3.66
N ILE A 39 3.87 -12.99 -3.21
CA ILE A 39 5.10 -12.46 -2.64
C ILE A 39 6.28 -12.91 -3.50
N GLN A 40 7.28 -12.05 -3.64
CA GLN A 40 8.55 -12.39 -4.25
C GLN A 40 9.65 -12.46 -3.20
N GLY A 41 10.48 -13.50 -3.32
CA GLY A 41 11.69 -13.68 -2.52
C GLY A 41 12.92 -13.83 -3.41
N LEU A 42 13.95 -13.03 -3.20
CA LEU A 42 15.27 -13.17 -3.81
C LEU A 42 16.22 -13.84 -2.82
N ASP A 43 16.84 -14.94 -3.22
CA ASP A 43 18.02 -15.48 -2.56
C ASP A 43 19.27 -14.86 -3.20
N LYS A 44 20.00 -14.03 -2.43
CA LYS A 44 21.20 -13.33 -2.90
C LYS A 44 22.41 -14.24 -3.09
N ILE A 45 22.41 -15.42 -2.46
CA ILE A 45 23.48 -16.42 -2.58
C ILE A 45 23.34 -17.16 -3.91
N THR A 46 22.12 -17.58 -4.24
CA THR A 46 21.86 -18.33 -5.48
C THR A 46 21.43 -17.44 -6.66
N ALA A 47 21.20 -16.15 -6.41
CA ALA A 47 20.65 -15.18 -7.35
C ALA A 47 19.30 -15.62 -7.96
N ARG A 48 18.47 -16.35 -7.20
CA ARG A 48 17.16 -16.85 -7.67
C ARG A 48 16.02 -16.05 -7.05
N ILE A 49 15.12 -15.58 -7.91
CA ILE A 49 13.83 -15.01 -7.52
C ILE A 49 12.78 -16.12 -7.55
N SER A 50 12.06 -16.28 -6.46
CA SER A 50 10.91 -17.17 -6.34
C SER A 50 9.65 -16.34 -6.12
N THR A 51 8.54 -16.77 -6.70
CA THR A 51 7.22 -16.18 -6.45
C THR A 51 6.36 -17.24 -5.77
N PHE A 52 5.68 -16.88 -4.70
CA PHE A 52 4.81 -17.79 -3.97
C PHE A 52 3.59 -17.05 -3.43
N ASP A 53 2.48 -17.77 -3.38
CA ASP A 53 1.20 -17.25 -2.94
C ASP A 53 0.95 -17.65 -1.50
N VAL A 54 0.56 -16.68 -0.66
CA VAL A 54 0.29 -16.88 0.75
C VAL A 54 -1.11 -16.36 1.04
N PRO A 55 -2.07 -17.23 1.43
CA PRO A 55 -3.38 -16.78 1.85
C PRO A 55 -3.30 -15.88 3.08
N VAL A 56 -4.20 -14.90 3.17
CA VAL A 56 -4.29 -14.03 4.36
C VAL A 56 -4.61 -14.88 5.59
N GLY A 57 -3.89 -14.61 6.69
CA GLY A 57 -3.93 -15.37 7.94
C GLY A 57 -3.08 -16.65 7.92
N GLN A 58 -2.34 -16.92 6.84
CA GLN A 58 -1.46 -18.09 6.72
C GLN A 58 0.02 -17.70 6.73
N MET A 59 0.85 -18.74 6.84
CA MET A 59 2.31 -18.64 6.90
C MET A 59 2.93 -19.42 5.75
N ALA A 60 4.01 -18.88 5.18
CA ALA A 60 4.86 -19.56 4.22
C ALA A 60 6.32 -19.54 4.68
N LYS A 61 7.14 -20.43 4.10
CA LYS A 61 8.58 -20.48 4.34
C LYS A 61 9.35 -20.12 3.07
N PHE A 62 10.42 -19.35 3.23
CA PHE A 62 11.37 -19.03 2.17
C PHE A 62 12.79 -19.07 2.74
N GLY A 63 13.56 -20.10 2.42
CA GLY A 63 14.84 -20.35 3.08
C GLY A 63 14.64 -20.58 4.59
N THR A 64 15.34 -19.79 5.41
CA THR A 64 15.16 -19.78 6.87
C THR A 64 14.04 -18.85 7.33
N LEU A 65 13.48 -18.03 6.43
CA LEU A 65 12.44 -17.07 6.78
C LEU A 65 11.08 -17.74 6.91
N GLN A 66 10.34 -17.36 7.95
CA GLN A 66 8.90 -17.59 8.05
C GLN A 66 8.16 -16.27 7.82
N ILE A 67 7.30 -16.26 6.83
CA ILE A 67 6.53 -15.10 6.37
C ILE A 67 5.07 -15.33 6.72
N THR A 68 4.45 -14.40 7.42
CA THR A 68 3.02 -14.42 7.78
C THR A 68 2.35 -13.21 7.13
N VAL A 69 1.18 -13.42 6.55
CA VAL A 69 0.38 -12.36 5.91
C VAL A 69 -0.84 -12.10 6.77
N ASP A 70 -0.94 -10.91 7.37
CA ASP A 70 -2.09 -10.57 8.21
C ASP A 70 -3.18 -9.83 7.41
N ALA A 71 -2.79 -9.12 6.35
CA ALA A 71 -3.72 -8.41 5.48
C ALA A 71 -3.19 -8.26 4.06
N CYS A 72 -4.10 -8.23 3.08
CA CYS A 72 -3.80 -7.91 1.68
C CYS A 72 -4.95 -7.09 1.10
N TYR A 73 -4.63 -5.96 0.48
CA TYR A 73 -5.57 -5.09 -0.20
C TYR A 73 -5.07 -4.71 -1.59
N ARG A 74 -5.98 -4.56 -2.53
CA ARG A 74 -5.69 -4.10 -3.90
C ARG A 74 -6.66 -3.03 -4.35
N THR A 75 -6.24 -2.17 -5.26
CA THR A 75 -7.15 -1.28 -5.98
C THR A 75 -7.93 -2.05 -7.06
N PRO A 76 -9.14 -1.59 -7.43
CA PRO A 76 -9.88 -2.16 -8.53
C PRO A 76 -9.21 -1.86 -9.89
N PRO A 77 -9.48 -2.66 -10.94
CA PRO A 77 -8.82 -2.53 -12.24
C PRO A 77 -9.12 -1.21 -12.97
N GLU A 78 -10.18 -0.49 -12.60
CA GLU A 78 -10.53 0.83 -13.15
C GLU A 78 -9.65 1.96 -12.61
N GLU A 79 -8.90 1.72 -11.51
CA GLU A 79 -8.00 2.66 -10.87
C GLU A 79 -6.53 2.35 -11.16
N LEU A 80 -5.62 3.17 -10.66
CA LEU A 80 -4.19 2.89 -10.74
C LEU A 80 -3.88 1.58 -9.98
N PRO A 81 -3.23 0.59 -10.62
CA PRO A 81 -2.91 -0.68 -9.98
C PRO A 81 -1.99 -0.49 -8.78
N GLU A 82 -2.46 -0.92 -7.62
CA GLU A 82 -1.70 -0.89 -6.38
C GLU A 82 -2.12 -2.06 -5.50
N SER A 83 -1.17 -2.59 -4.73
CA SER A 83 -1.43 -3.61 -3.73
C SER A 83 -0.64 -3.29 -2.46
N ALA A 84 -1.32 -3.33 -1.33
CA ALA A 84 -0.75 -3.11 -0.02
C ALA A 84 -1.02 -4.31 0.88
N GLY A 85 0.03 -4.84 1.50
CA GLY A 85 -0.07 -6.03 2.35
C GLY A 85 0.66 -5.84 3.67
N PHE A 86 0.06 -6.27 4.77
CA PHE A 86 0.72 -6.27 6.08
C PHE A 86 1.38 -7.62 6.31
N LEU A 87 2.71 -7.63 6.36
CA LEU A 87 3.52 -8.84 6.48
C LEU A 87 4.33 -8.81 7.76
N LYS A 88 4.49 -9.99 8.35
CA LYS A 88 5.41 -10.25 9.45
C LYS A 88 6.40 -11.32 9.03
N ILE A 89 7.69 -11.05 9.17
CA ILE A 89 8.76 -11.95 8.74
C ILE A 89 9.72 -12.17 9.92
N SER A 90 9.97 -13.43 10.23
CA SER A 90 10.91 -13.85 11.26
C SER A 90 11.95 -14.81 10.70
N ASP A 91 13.20 -14.73 11.16
CA ASP A 91 14.18 -15.80 10.92
C ASP A 91 13.88 -16.99 11.85
N VAL A 92 13.97 -18.21 11.32
CA VAL A 92 13.78 -19.44 12.07
C VAL A 92 15.07 -20.24 12.01
N HIS A 93 15.84 -20.17 13.09
CA HIS A 93 17.09 -20.91 13.22
C HIS A 93 16.82 -22.42 13.40
N GLU A 94 17.60 -23.25 12.73
CA GLU A 94 17.54 -24.72 12.87
C GLU A 94 18.12 -25.23 14.20
N ASP A 95 18.73 -24.36 15.01
CA ASP A 95 19.43 -24.71 16.26
C ASP A 95 18.49 -25.03 17.44
N GLY A 96 17.17 -25.04 17.22
CA GLY A 96 16.17 -25.36 18.22
C GLY A 96 16.03 -24.29 19.31
N ARG A 97 16.69 -23.13 19.16
CA ARG A 97 16.39 -21.97 20.00
C ARG A 97 15.07 -21.39 19.53
N GLU A 98 14.13 -21.32 20.45
CA GLU A 98 12.78 -20.76 20.24
C GLU A 98 12.78 -19.24 19.94
N SER A 99 13.97 -18.63 19.75
CA SER A 99 14.10 -17.23 19.38
C SER A 99 13.82 -17.08 17.89
N ARG A 100 12.57 -16.74 17.58
CA ARG A 100 12.18 -16.22 16.27
C ARG A 100 12.55 -14.74 16.26
N ASP A 101 13.65 -14.39 15.60
CA ASP A 101 14.04 -12.99 15.47
C ASP A 101 13.10 -12.33 14.45
N GLU A 102 12.24 -11.43 14.91
CA GLU A 102 11.35 -10.65 14.03
C GLU A 102 12.21 -9.68 13.21
N LEU A 103 12.33 -9.96 11.91
CA LEU A 103 13.13 -9.18 10.97
C LEU A 103 12.34 -8.02 10.35
N PHE A 104 11.03 -8.22 10.19
CA PHE A 104 10.13 -7.23 9.60
C PHE A 104 8.72 -7.39 10.12
N SER A 105 8.03 -6.27 10.37
CA SER A 105 6.59 -6.23 10.63
C SER A 105 6.05 -4.89 10.12
N GLY A 106 5.30 -4.90 9.03
CA GLY A 106 4.82 -3.67 8.41
C GLY A 106 4.06 -3.85 7.10
N TRP A 107 3.65 -2.71 6.55
CA TRP A 107 2.97 -2.62 5.26
C TRP A 107 3.97 -2.62 4.11
N MET A 108 3.82 -3.52 3.16
CA MET A 108 4.55 -3.54 1.88
C MET A 108 3.66 -3.03 0.75
N PHE A 109 4.24 -2.34 -0.23
CA PHE A 109 3.53 -1.77 -1.39
C PHE A 109 4.09 -2.34 -2.69
N ALA A 110 3.23 -2.92 -3.51
CA ALA A 110 3.63 -3.60 -4.75
C ALA A 110 4.24 -2.63 -5.78
N SER A 111 3.74 -1.39 -5.88
CA SER A 111 4.30 -0.41 -6.82
C SER A 111 5.66 0.14 -6.39
N SER A 112 5.96 0.05 -5.09
CA SER A 112 7.15 0.67 -4.48
C SER A 112 7.87 -0.30 -3.52
N PRO A 113 8.41 -1.44 -4.00
CA PRO A 113 9.03 -2.45 -3.14
C PRO A 113 10.20 -1.91 -2.31
N GLY A 114 10.97 -0.96 -2.86
CA GLY A 114 12.10 -0.35 -2.16
C GLY A 114 11.72 0.56 -0.99
N LEU A 115 10.44 0.87 -0.79
CA LEU A 115 9.97 1.68 0.34
C LEU A 115 9.75 0.85 1.60
N SER A 116 9.32 -0.40 1.45
CA SER A 116 8.97 -1.27 2.58
C SER A 116 9.05 -2.75 2.19
N GLY A 117 10.16 -3.15 1.60
CA GLY A 117 10.56 -4.54 1.46
C GLY A 117 11.49 -4.94 2.59
N LEU A 118 11.55 -6.24 2.91
CA LEU A 118 12.61 -6.75 3.78
C LEU A 118 13.90 -6.83 2.96
N GLU A 119 14.92 -6.10 3.40
CA GLU A 119 16.29 -6.22 2.92
C GLU A 119 17.14 -6.97 3.96
N HIS A 120 17.34 -8.27 3.76
CA HIS A 120 18.17 -9.10 4.63
C HIS A 120 19.52 -9.42 3.93
N PRO A 121 20.63 -9.69 4.65
CA PRO A 121 21.92 -9.97 4.02
C PRO A 121 21.90 -11.14 3.03
N VAL A 122 21.01 -12.12 3.25
CA VAL A 122 20.87 -13.33 2.42
C VAL A 122 19.64 -13.30 1.53
N TYR A 123 18.55 -12.67 1.97
CA TYR A 123 17.25 -12.74 1.31
C TYR A 123 16.68 -11.33 1.11
N ASP A 124 15.97 -11.07 0.03
CA ASP A 124 15.04 -9.93 -0.05
C ASP A 124 13.63 -10.45 -0.22
N VAL A 125 12.66 -9.82 0.45
CA VAL A 125 11.24 -10.21 0.35
C VAL A 125 10.39 -8.96 0.14
N TRP A 126 9.53 -8.99 -0.87
CA TRP A 126 8.58 -7.91 -1.15
C TRP A 126 7.24 -8.44 -1.65
N LEU A 127 6.18 -7.68 -1.41
CA LEU A 127 4.86 -7.93 -1.98
C LEU A 127 4.89 -7.65 -3.48
N LYS A 128 4.36 -8.57 -4.29
CA LYS A 128 4.21 -8.39 -5.73
C LYS A 128 2.80 -7.96 -6.11
N GLU A 129 1.78 -8.63 -5.58
CA GLU A 129 0.38 -8.33 -5.87
C GLU A 129 -0.54 -8.98 -4.84
N CYS A 130 -1.70 -8.38 -4.59
CA CYS A 130 -2.80 -8.99 -3.86
C CYS A 130 -3.80 -9.60 -4.86
N LEU A 131 -4.00 -10.92 -4.80
CA LEU A 131 -4.81 -11.68 -5.74
C LEU A 131 -6.19 -12.00 -5.16
N ASN A 132 -7.20 -11.89 -6.01
CA ASN A 132 -8.52 -12.41 -5.76
C ASN A 132 -8.83 -13.49 -6.81
N PRO A 133 -9.11 -14.74 -6.40
CA PRO A 133 -9.31 -15.88 -7.31
C PRO A 133 -10.37 -15.65 -8.38
N GLU A 134 -11.35 -14.78 -8.10
CA GLU A 134 -12.43 -14.46 -9.04
C GLU A 134 -11.94 -13.66 -10.25
N ASP A 135 -10.91 -12.83 -10.07
CA ASP A 135 -10.36 -11.94 -11.10
C ASP A 135 -9.39 -12.67 -12.04
N ALA A 136 -8.85 -13.83 -11.61
CA ALA A 136 -7.99 -14.67 -12.45
C ALA A 136 -8.71 -15.25 -13.68
N ASN A 137 -10.05 -15.21 -13.71
CA ASN A 137 -10.86 -15.65 -14.85
C ASN A 137 -11.13 -14.52 -15.86
N GLN A 138 -10.73 -13.28 -15.55
CA GLN A 138 -10.83 -12.14 -16.44
C GLN A 138 -9.48 -11.96 -17.16
N THR A 139 -9.30 -12.69 -18.26
CA THR A 139 -8.18 -12.45 -19.18
C THR A 139 -8.20 -10.98 -19.60
N PRO A 140 -7.08 -10.21 -19.48
CA PRO A 140 -7.03 -8.85 -20.00
C PRO A 140 -7.40 -8.90 -21.48
N GLN A 141 -8.58 -8.38 -21.84
CA GLN A 141 -8.95 -8.23 -23.24
C GLN A 141 -7.99 -7.20 -23.82
N ALA A 142 -6.97 -7.67 -24.53
CA ALA A 142 -6.24 -6.86 -25.47
C ALA A 142 -7.27 -6.30 -26.45
N GLN A 143 -7.66 -5.05 -26.23
CA GLN A 143 -8.59 -4.35 -27.11
C GLN A 143 -7.91 -4.27 -28.48
N PRO A 144 -8.46 -4.93 -29.53
CA PRO A 144 -7.86 -4.84 -30.85
C PRO A 144 -7.83 -3.37 -31.26
N ALA A 145 -6.69 -2.93 -31.77
CA ALA A 145 -6.49 -1.57 -32.26
C ALA A 145 -7.64 -1.21 -33.22
N PRO A 146 -8.22 0.01 -33.13
CA PRO A 146 -9.28 0.40 -34.04
C PRO A 146 -8.73 0.44 -35.47
N ASP A 147 -9.32 -0.35 -36.36
CA ASP A 147 -9.02 -0.35 -37.78
C ASP A 147 -9.38 1.04 -38.35
N GLY A 148 -8.35 1.75 -38.82
CA GLY A 148 -8.51 3.05 -39.45
C GLY A 148 -9.22 2.92 -40.80
N ASN A 149 -10.28 3.72 -40.99
CA ASN A 149 -10.94 3.95 -42.26
C ASN A 149 -10.90 5.44 -42.61
#